data_AF-A0A1N6Y9J1-F1
#
_entry.id   AF-A0A1N6Y9J1-F1
#
_cell.length_a   1.000
_cell.length_b   1.000
_cell.length_c   1.000
_cell.angle_alpha   90.00
_cell.angle_beta   90.00
_cell.angle_gamma   90.00
#
_symmetry.space_group_name_H-M   'P 1'
#
loop_
_entity.id
_entity.type
_entity.pdbx_description
1 polymer ?
#
loop_
_entity_poly.entity_id
_entity_poly.type
_entity_poly.pdbx_seq_one_letter_code
_entity_poly.pdbx_strand_id
1 'polypeptide(L)' 'MNDQRIAGNGPETPGDESVCTNCGDTIEIESWHPVLAETDTAGSFHLYPFCNLHCRDLWNRTQPTDTRE' A
#
# COMPACT_ATOMS: atom_id res chain seq x y z
N MET A 1 -21.69 36.35 18.02
CA MET A 1 -20.22 36.29 17.80
C MET A 1 -19.85 34.82 17.66
N ASN A 2 -19.09 34.52 16.63
CA ASN A 2 -18.96 33.23 15.95
C ASN A 2 -17.51 32.77 16.07
N ASP A 3 -17.27 31.49 16.41
CA ASP A 3 -16.00 30.75 16.21
C ASP A 3 -16.35 29.23 16.25
N GLN A 4 -16.65 28.51 15.15
CA GLN A 4 -15.73 27.96 14.13
C GLN A 4 -14.45 27.37 14.77
N ARG A 5 -14.05 26.10 14.70
CA ARG A 5 -14.09 25.11 13.61
C ARG A 5 -13.89 23.70 14.22
N ILE A 6 -14.80 22.77 13.99
CA ILE A 6 -14.48 21.34 14.15
C ILE A 6 -13.68 20.93 12.92
N ALA A 7 -12.45 20.47 13.16
CA ALA A 7 -11.53 19.97 12.16
C ALA A 7 -12.22 18.93 11.27
N GLY A 8 -11.97 19.03 9.97
CA GLY A 8 -12.63 18.24 8.96
C GLY A 8 -12.40 16.74 9.15
N ASN A 9 -13.49 16.01 9.37
CA ASN A 9 -13.59 14.65 8.85
C ASN A 9 -13.82 14.81 7.34
N GLY A 10 -12.73 14.95 6.58
CA GLY A 10 -12.78 14.55 5.19
C GLY A 10 -13.13 13.05 5.15
N PRO A 11 -13.80 12.54 4.12
CA PRO A 11 -13.89 11.09 3.98
C PRO A 11 -12.45 10.60 3.89
N GLU A 12 -11.97 9.94 4.94
CA GLU A 12 -10.93 8.93 4.81
C GLU A 12 -11.51 7.96 3.78
N THR A 13 -11.19 8.20 2.51
CA THR A 13 -11.37 7.17 1.50
C THR A 13 -10.34 6.15 1.95
N PRO A 14 -10.74 5.01 2.52
CA PRO A 14 -9.75 4.01 2.89
C PRO A 14 -8.97 3.78 1.60
N GLY A 15 -7.67 4.04 1.62
CA GLY A 15 -6.88 3.81 0.43
C GLY A 15 -7.12 2.37 0.00
N ASP A 16 -6.89 2.06 -1.28
CA ASP A 16 -6.85 0.70 -1.82
C ASP A 16 -5.76 -0.19 -1.14
N GLU A 17 -5.27 0.19 0.03
CA GLU A 17 -4.39 -0.49 0.98
C GLU A 17 -4.96 -1.82 1.48
N SER A 18 -6.24 -2.09 1.22
CA SER A 18 -6.91 -3.35 1.51
C SER A 18 -6.96 -4.29 0.30
N VAL A 19 -6.27 -3.99 -0.80
CA VAL A 19 -6.23 -4.84 -2.00
C VAL A 19 -4.83 -5.35 -2.27
N CYS A 20 -4.69 -6.64 -2.53
CA CYS A 20 -3.42 -7.26 -2.85
C CYS A 20 -2.85 -6.68 -4.14
N THR A 21 -1.65 -6.11 -4.04
CA THR A 21 -0.94 -5.52 -5.19
C THR A 21 -0.71 -6.54 -6.32
N ASN A 22 -0.57 -7.83 -5.99
CA ASN A 22 -0.27 -8.87 -6.97
C ASN A 22 -1.52 -9.47 -7.64
N CYS A 23 -2.54 -9.86 -6.86
CA CYS A 23 -3.71 -10.58 -7.39
C CYS A 23 -5.00 -9.75 -7.46
N GLY A 24 -5.05 -8.58 -6.81
CA GLY A 24 -6.26 -7.75 -6.74
C GLY A 24 -7.32 -8.23 -5.75
N ASP A 25 -7.06 -9.31 -4.99
CA ASP A 25 -7.99 -9.78 -3.96
C ASP A 25 -7.98 -8.85 -2.75
N THR A 26 -9.12 -8.74 -2.08
CA THR A 26 -9.23 -8.06 -0.78
C THR A 26 -8.35 -8.76 0.26
N ILE A 27 -7.64 -7.97 1.04
CA ILE A 27 -6.82 -8.41 2.18
C ILE A 27 -7.69 -8.35 3.43
N GLU A 28 -7.82 -9.48 4.10
CA GLU A 28 -8.52 -9.58 5.37
C GLU A 28 -7.76 -8.81 6.46
N ILE A 29 -8.42 -7.89 7.16
CA ILE A 29 -7.74 -7.02 8.15
C ILE A 29 -7.54 -7.71 9.51
N GLU A 30 -8.17 -8.87 9.73
CA GLU A 30 -8.13 -9.60 11.01
C GLU A 30 -6.86 -10.44 11.19
N SER A 31 -6.04 -10.56 10.14
CA SER A 31 -4.80 -11.33 10.15
C SER A 31 -3.61 -10.46 9.77
N TRP A 32 -2.42 -10.88 10.19
CA TRP A 32 -1.20 -10.23 9.72
C TRP A 32 -0.97 -10.56 8.24
N HIS A 33 -0.68 -9.52 7.44
CA HIS A 33 -0.39 -9.63 6.02
C HIS A 33 0.92 -8.91 5.64
N PRO A 34 1.69 -9.46 4.69
CA PRO A 34 2.93 -8.85 4.26
C PRO A 34 2.71 -7.53 3.52
N VAL A 35 3.54 -6.54 3.82
CA VAL A 35 3.60 -5.25 3.12
C VAL A 35 5.06 -4.99 2.72
N LEU A 36 5.27 -4.46 1.50
CA LEU A 36 6.57 -3.94 1.06
C LEU A 36 6.52 -2.42 0.99
N ALA A 37 7.63 -1.79 1.38
CA ALA A 37 7.83 -0.36 1.25
C ALA A 37 8.98 -0.12 0.29
N GLU A 38 8.78 0.76 -0.68
CA GLU A 38 9.80 1.15 -1.65
C GLU A 38 9.78 2.67 -1.83
N THR A 39 10.97 3.25 -1.97
CA THR A 39 11.12 4.64 -2.42
C THR A 39 11.61 4.61 -3.85
N ASP A 40 10.83 5.18 -4.77
CA ASP A 40 11.20 5.24 -6.18
C ASP A 40 12.37 6.21 -6.44
N THR A 41 12.86 6.23 -7.68
CA THR A 41 13.98 7.10 -8.09
C THR A 41 13.63 8.59 -8.07
N ALA A 42 12.34 8.95 -8.07
CA ALA A 42 11.86 10.31 -7.90
C ALA A 42 11.72 10.71 -6.42
N GLY A 43 11.94 9.77 -5.49
CA GLY A 43 11.85 9.98 -4.05
C GLY A 43 10.44 9.78 -3.49
N SER A 44 9.50 9.26 -4.27
CA SER A 44 8.14 8.97 -3.78
C SER A 44 8.13 7.65 -3.01
N PHE A 45 7.49 7.65 -1.85
CA PHE A 45 7.34 6.47 -1.01
C PHE A 45 6.04 5.73 -1.32
N HIS A 46 6.14 4.44 -1.60
CA HIS A 46 5.02 3.57 -1.95
C HIS A 46 4.93 2.39 -0.98
N LEU A 47 3.71 2.03 -0.60
CA LEU A 47 3.40 0.82 0.16
C LEU A 47 2.63 -0.15 -0.72
N TYR A 48 3.09 -1.40 -0.76
CA TYR A 48 2.50 -2.48 -1.53
C TYR A 48 2.02 -3.58 -0.57
N PRO A 49 0.72 -3.67 -0.29
CA PRO A 49 0.17 -4.72 0.55
C PRO A 49 -0.09 -6.01 -0.25
N PHE A 50 0.04 -7.17 0.41
CA PHE A 50 -0.12 -8.49 -0.21
C PHE A 50 -0.94 -9.43 0.69
N CYS A 51 -1.84 -10.21 0.10
CA CYS A 51 -2.66 -11.16 0.85
C CYS A 51 -1.84 -12.32 1.47
N ASN A 52 -0.67 -12.65 0.92
CA ASN A 52 0.22 -13.68 1.45
C ASN A 52 1.66 -13.55 0.90
N LEU A 53 2.58 -14.32 1.50
CA LEU A 53 4.00 -14.34 1.08
C LEU A 53 4.18 -14.79 -0.38
N HIS A 54 3.33 -15.68 -0.89
CA HIS A 54 3.42 -16.15 -2.27
C HIS A 54 3.18 -15.01 -3.27
N CYS A 55 2.14 -14.20 -3.05
CA CYS A 55 1.85 -13.02 -3.85
C CYS A 55 2.97 -11.99 -3.82
N ARG A 56 3.53 -11.73 -2.62
CA ARG A 56 4.70 -10.86 -2.46
C ARG A 56 5.90 -11.36 -3.26
N ASP A 57 6.23 -12.64 -3.11
CA ASP A 57 7.43 -13.21 -3.72
C ASP A 57 7.32 -13.32 -5.25
N LEU A 58 6.12 -13.61 -5.77
CA LEU A 58 5.86 -13.56 -7.21
C LEU A 58 6.04 -12.15 -7.75
N TRP A 59 5.41 -11.16 -7.11
CA TRP A 59 5.51 -9.76 -7.53
C TRP A 59 6.97 -9.29 -7.53
N ASN A 60 7.73 -9.58 -6.46
CA ASN A 60 9.13 -9.20 -6.34
C ASN A 60 10.05 -9.85 -7.39
N ARG A 61 9.67 -11.00 -7.95
CA ARG A 61 10.40 -11.64 -9.06
C ARG A 61 10.06 -11.04 -10.42
N THR A 62 8.86 -10.47 -10.55
CA THR A 62 8.38 -9.86 -11.80
C THR A 62 8.78 -8.40 -11.94
N GLN A 63 9.06 -7.72 -10.83
CA GLN A 63 9.65 -6.39 -10.89
C GLN A 63 11.04 -6.53 -11.51
N PRO A 64 11.32 -5.84 -12.64
CA PRO A 64 12.70 -5.70 -13.08
C PRO A 64 13.40 -5.00 -11.92
N THR A 65 14.23 -5.75 -11.18
CA THR A 65 15.14 -5.15 -10.22
C THR A 65 15.93 -4.14 -11.04
N ASP A 66 15.67 -2.84 -10.83
CA ASP A 66 16.50 -1.78 -11.37
C ASP A 66 17.90 -2.05 -10.84
N THR A 67 18.67 -2.77 -11.65
CA THR A 67 20.00 -3.24 -11.31
C THR A 67 20.85 -2.01 -11.47
N ARG A 68 20.98 -1.26 -10.38
CA ARG A 68 21.86 -0.11 -10.30
C ARG A 68 23.30 -0.62 -10.23
N GLU A 69 23.91 -0.78 -11.40
CA GLU A 69 25.38 -0.83 -11.58
C GLU A 69 25.98 0.59 -11.52
#